data_AF-A0A978U8V4-F1
#
_entry.id   AF-A0A978U8V4-F1
#
_cell.length_a   1.000
_cell.length_b   1.000
_cell.length_c   1.000
_cell.angle_alpha   90.00
_cell.angle_beta   90.00
_cell.angle_gamma   90.00
#
_symmetry.space_group_name_H-M   'P 1'
#
loop_
_entity.id
_entity.type
_entity.pdbx_description
1 polymer ?
#
loop_
_entity_poly.entity_id
_entity_poly.type
_entity_poly.pdbx_seq_one_letter_code
_entity_poly.pdbx_strand_id
1 'polypeptide(L)'
;MKILYSLRRFYPVERLFNGTLALAGHDQKTTSFAWWAENALLINLFGKLLRAHVAHTGLIVSWIGAMKLFQMAHFIPEKPMYEQGLILLPHLATLVLGFGGIYHALLRPETLEESFPLFDYV
;
A
#
# COMPACT_ATOMS: atom_id res chain seq x y z
N MET A 1 3.95 30.37 -32.35
CA MET A 1 4.13 29.96 -30.93
C MET A 1 5.34 29.04 -30.86
N LYS A 2 6.48 29.49 -30.32
CA LYS A 2 7.68 28.65 -30.13
C LYS A 2 7.70 28.20 -28.66
N ILE A 3 7.66 26.89 -28.44
CA ILE A 3 7.72 26.31 -27.10
C ILE A 3 9.21 26.02 -26.83
N LEU A 4 9.78 26.72 -25.85
CA LEU A 4 11.17 26.55 -25.38
C LEU A 4 11.26 25.25 -24.56
N TYR A 5 11.91 24.21 -25.10
CA TYR A 5 12.35 23.09 -24.28
C TYR A 5 13.76 23.38 -23.75
N SER A 6 13.85 23.53 -22.43
CA SER A 6 15.10 23.65 -21.69
C SER A 6 15.93 22.38 -21.85
N LEU A 7 17.13 22.50 -22.43
CA LEU A 7 18.09 21.42 -22.59
C LEU A 7 18.70 21.03 -21.23
N ARG A 8 18.04 20.15 -20.46
CA ARG A 8 18.66 19.54 -19.29
C ARG A 8 19.72 18.54 -19.78
N ARG A 9 21.00 18.95 -19.75
CA ARG A 9 22.14 18.05 -19.99
C ARG A 9 22.16 16.96 -18.91
N PHE A 10 21.67 15.78 -19.26
CA PHE A 10 21.93 14.56 -18.50
C PHE A 10 23.28 14.01 -18.98
N TYR A 11 24.26 13.93 -18.08
CA TYR A 11 25.49 13.19 -18.36
C TYR A 11 25.14 11.69 -18.49
N PRO A 12 25.69 10.97 -19.47
CA PRO A 12 25.56 9.51 -19.51
C PRO A 12 26.38 8.93 -18.35
N VAL A 13 25.69 8.46 -17.31
CA VAL A 13 26.29 7.60 -16.29
C VAL A 13 26.45 6.22 -16.92
N GLU A 14 27.67 5.86 -17.32
CA GLU A 14 27.99 4.51 -17.76
C GLU A 14 27.84 3.53 -16.60
N ARG A 15 27.08 2.45 -16.81
CA ARG A 15 26.98 1.34 -15.85
C ARG A 15 28.15 0.38 -16.04
N LEU A 16 28.64 -0.21 -14.95
CA LEU A 16 29.62 -1.31 -14.88
C LEU A 16 29.16 -2.64 -15.53
N PHE A 17 27.98 -2.67 -16.15
CA PHE A 17 27.51 -3.83 -16.91
C PHE A 17 28.15 -3.80 -18.30
N ASN A 18 29.34 -4.38 -18.40
CA ASN A 18 29.98 -4.68 -19.68
C ASN A 18 29.00 -5.50 -20.54
N GLY A 19 28.87 -5.13 -21.83
CA GLY A 19 27.74 -5.44 -22.72
C GLY A 19 27.51 -6.92 -23.11
N THR A 20 27.92 -7.88 -22.29
CA THR A 20 27.77 -9.32 -22.55
C THR A 20 26.39 -9.87 -22.16
N LEU A 21 25.62 -9.13 -21.35
CA LEU A 21 24.26 -9.49 -20.93
C LEU A 21 23.25 -8.39 -21.27
N ALA A 22 23.28 -7.92 -22.52
CA ALA A 22 22.21 -7.09 -23.04
C ALA A 22 20.99 -8.00 -23.32
N LEU A 23 20.09 -8.12 -22.34
CA LEU A 23 18.77 -8.70 -22.57
C LEU A 23 18.05 -7.80 -23.60
N ALA A 24 17.69 -8.36 -24.75
CA ALA A 24 17.08 -7.60 -25.84
C ALA A 24 15.93 -6.70 -25.33
N GLY A 25 16.04 -5.39 -25.56
CA GLY A 25 15.05 -4.40 -25.12
C GLY A 25 15.25 -3.81 -23.71
N HIS A 26 16.41 -4.01 -23.09
CA HIS A 26 16.80 -3.41 -21.79
C HIS A 26 18.08 -2.55 -21.89
N ASP A 27 18.53 -2.22 -23.10
CA ASP A 27 19.66 -1.33 -23.34
C ASP A 27 19.19 0.04 -23.84
N GLN A 28 19.89 1.09 -23.39
CA GLN A 28 19.53 2.48 -23.71
C GLN A 28 19.65 2.79 -25.21
N LYS A 29 20.49 2.05 -25.96
CA LYS A 29 20.73 2.28 -27.38
C LYS A 29 19.56 1.78 -28.25
N THR A 30 18.88 0.70 -27.85
CA THR A 30 17.69 0.19 -28.55
C THR A 30 16.39 0.86 -28.09
N THR A 31 16.31 1.24 -26.81
CA THR A 31 15.06 1.72 -26.22
C THR A 31 14.95 3.23 -26.07
N SER A 32 16.06 3.97 -26.22
CA SER A 32 16.16 5.42 -25.93
C SER A 32 15.84 5.82 -24.48
N PHE A 33 15.53 4.89 -23.59
CA PHE A 33 15.35 5.14 -22.15
C PHE A 33 16.63 4.78 -21.39
N ALA A 34 17.06 5.68 -20.51
CA ALA A 34 18.14 5.40 -19.57
C ALA A 34 17.65 4.51 -18.41
N TRP A 35 18.58 3.88 -17.70
CA TRP A 35 18.29 2.88 -16.66
C TRP A 35 17.38 3.38 -15.52
N TRP A 36 17.40 4.68 -15.21
CA TRP A 36 16.55 5.29 -14.18
C TRP A 36 15.08 5.45 -14.62
N ALA A 37 14.79 5.33 -15.92
CA ALA A 37 13.45 5.42 -16.52
C ALA A 37 12.99 4.10 -17.14
N GLU A 38 13.64 2.98 -16.81
CA GLU A 38 13.41 1.70 -17.46
C GLU A 38 11.96 1.20 -17.32
N ASN A 39 11.25 1.57 -16.25
CA ASN A 39 9.84 1.23 -16.06
C ASN A 39 8.91 1.84 -17.14
N ALA A 40 9.32 2.93 -17.82
CA ALA A 40 8.55 3.49 -18.93
C ALA A 40 8.42 2.52 -20.11
N LEU A 41 9.35 1.56 -20.24
CA LEU A 41 9.30 0.53 -21.28
C LEU A 41 8.20 -0.50 -21.09
N LEU A 42 7.65 -0.60 -19.88
CA LEU A 42 6.58 -1.56 -19.57
C LEU A 42 5.24 -1.18 -20.22
N ILE A 43 5.09 0.03 -20.78
CA ILE A 43 3.84 0.52 -21.37
C ILE A 43 3.35 -0.35 -22.54
N ASN A 44 4.27 -0.85 -23.37
CA ASN A 44 3.95 -1.71 -24.52
C ASN A 44 3.98 -3.21 -24.16
N LEU A 45 4.27 -3.56 -22.91
CA LEU A 45 4.42 -4.94 -22.43
C LEU A 45 3.45 -5.22 -21.28
N PHE A 46 2.16 -5.31 -21.61
CA PHE A 46 1.07 -5.44 -20.65
C PHE A 46 1.27 -6.58 -19.63
N GLY A 47 1.78 -7.74 -20.07
CA GLY A 47 2.04 -8.87 -19.16
C GLY A 47 3.14 -8.60 -18.11
N LYS A 48 4.19 -7.84 -18.45
CA LYS A 48 5.22 -7.43 -17.48
C LYS A 48 4.69 -6.31 -16.58
N LEU A 49 3.92 -5.37 -17.15
CA LEU A 49 3.28 -4.28 -16.39
C LEU A 49 2.32 -4.80 -15.32
N LEU A 50 1.49 -5.80 -15.67
CA LEU A 50 0.54 -6.42 -14.74
C LEU A 50 1.27 -7.12 -13.60
N ARG A 51 2.32 -7.91 -13.91
CA ARG A 51 3.14 -8.55 -12.86
C ARG A 51 3.81 -7.53 -11.94
N ALA A 52 4.28 -6.40 -12.47
CA ALA A 52 4.83 -5.32 -11.67
C ALA A 52 3.78 -4.70 -10.74
N HIS A 53 2.56 -4.46 -11.23
CA HIS A 53 1.45 -3.96 -10.40
C HIS A 53 1.05 -4.96 -9.31
N VAL A 54 0.93 -6.25 -9.65
CA VAL A 54 0.62 -7.31 -8.67
C VAL A 54 1.71 -7.40 -7.60
N ALA A 55 2.99 -7.35 -7.99
CA ALA A 55 4.10 -7.34 -7.04
C ALA A 55 4.07 -6.09 -6.13
N HIS A 56 3.75 -4.93 -6.68
CA HIS A 56 3.62 -3.68 -5.91
C HIS A 56 2.47 -3.75 -4.91
N THR A 57 1.28 -4.20 -5.33
CA THR A 57 0.15 -4.42 -4.43
C THR A 57 0.49 -5.46 -3.36
N GLY A 58 1.19 -6.54 -3.73
CA GLY A 58 1.67 -7.55 -2.79
C GLY A 58 2.62 -6.97 -1.74
N LEU A 59 3.53 -6.08 -2.14
CA LEU A 59 4.43 -5.38 -1.23
C LEU A 59 3.66 -4.51 -0.23
N ILE A 60 2.64 -3.78 -0.69
CA ILE A 60 1.78 -2.95 0.17
C ILE A 60 1.04 -3.83 1.19
N VAL A 61 0.40 -4.91 0.73
CA VAL A 61 -0.35 -5.83 1.60
C VAL A 61 0.59 -6.51 2.61
N SER A 62 1.76 -6.94 2.17
CA SER A 62 2.79 -7.52 3.04
C SER A 62 3.24 -6.54 4.12
N TRP A 63 3.49 -5.27 3.75
CA TRP A 63 3.88 -4.23 4.69
C TRP A 63 2.77 -3.91 5.70
N ILE A 64 1.53 -3.76 5.25
CA ILE A 64 0.37 -3.52 6.13
C ILE A 64 0.22 -4.66 7.14
N GLY A 65 0.36 -5.91 6.68
CA GLY A 65 0.29 -7.09 7.54
C GLY A 65 1.41 -7.12 8.58
N ALA A 66 2.66 -6.97 8.14
CA ALA A 66 3.83 -6.96 9.00
C ALA A 66 3.77 -5.83 10.05
N MET A 67 3.41 -4.63 9.64
CA MET A 67 3.33 -3.48 10.54
C MET A 67 2.17 -3.57 11.53
N LYS A 68 1.04 -4.19 11.14
CA LYS A 68 -0.04 -4.49 12.09
C LYS A 68 0.41 -5.47 13.17
N LEU A 69 1.06 -6.57 12.79
CA LEU A 69 1.59 -7.54 13.76
C LEU A 69 2.65 -6.92 14.67
N PHE A 70 3.55 -6.11 14.10
CA PHE A 70 4.56 -5.37 14.86
C PHE A 70 3.92 -4.42 15.89
N GLN A 71 2.91 -3.64 15.46
CA GLN A 71 2.17 -2.72 16.34
C GLN A 71 1.40 -3.47 17.43
N MET A 72 0.80 -4.62 17.13
CA MET A 72 0.15 -5.47 18.13
C MET A 72 1.13 -6.03 19.16
N ALA A 73 2.31 -6.47 18.72
CA ALA A 73 3.33 -7.04 19.61
C ALA A 73 3.89 -6.02 20.61
N HIS A 74 3.90 -4.73 20.27
CA HIS A 74 4.37 -3.64 21.13
C HIS A 74 3.23 -2.85 21.77
N PHE A 75 1.98 -3.31 21.63
CA PHE A 75 0.82 -2.61 22.17
C PHE A 75 0.76 -2.74 23.69
N ILE A 76 0.73 -1.60 24.38
CA ILE A 76 0.58 -1.52 25.83
C ILE A 76 -0.84 -1.01 26.13
N PRO A 77 -1.76 -1.83 26.66
CA PRO A 77 -3.16 -1.43 26.85
C PRO A 77 -3.34 -0.33 27.91
N GLU A 78 -2.38 -0.17 28.81
CA GLU A 78 -2.43 0.81 29.90
C GLU A 78 -2.19 2.26 29.45
N LYS A 79 -1.64 2.45 28.24
CA LYS A 79 -1.33 3.79 27.69
C LYS A 79 -2.25 4.11 26.53
N PRO A 80 -2.63 5.38 26.32
CA PRO A 80 -3.44 5.75 25.17
C PRO A 80 -2.67 5.52 23.85
N MET A 81 -3.39 5.14 22.79
CA MET A 81 -2.80 4.66 21.53
C MET A 81 -1.98 5.72 20.78
N TYR A 82 -2.31 7.01 20.94
CA TYR A 82 -1.63 8.10 20.25
C TYR A 82 -0.20 8.36 20.80
N GLU A 83 0.10 7.93 22.03
CA GLU A 83 1.43 8.09 22.64
C GLU A 83 2.40 6.97 22.25
N GLN A 84 1.90 5.89 21.66
CA GLN A 84 2.66 4.68 21.34
C GLN A 84 3.16 4.64 19.90
N GLY A 85 2.94 5.70 19.11
CA GLY A 85 3.36 5.77 17.70
C GLY A 85 2.61 4.79 16.79
N LEU A 86 1.41 4.35 17.18
CA LEU A 86 0.60 3.40 16.43
C LEU A 86 -0.17 4.11 15.32
N ILE A 87 -0.06 3.62 14.09
CA ILE A 87 -0.76 4.21 12.93
C ILE A 87 -1.86 3.27 12.44
N LEU A 88 -1.62 1.95 12.36
CA LEU A 88 -2.56 1.01 11.74
C LEU A 88 -3.63 0.52 12.71
N LEU A 89 -3.29 0.37 13.98
CA LEU A 89 -4.20 -0.06 15.05
C LEU A 89 -5.35 0.94 15.28
N PRO A 90 -5.12 2.27 15.40
CA PRO A 90 -6.20 3.23 15.56
C PRO A 90 -7.19 3.19 14.39
N HIS A 91 -6.70 3.09 13.15
CA HIS A 91 -7.56 2.99 11.97
C HIS A 91 -8.43 1.72 12.00
N LEU A 92 -7.87 0.59 12.46
CA LEU A 92 -8.64 -0.64 12.64
C LEU A 92 -9.70 -0.48 13.73
N ALA A 93 -9.36 0.16 14.85
CA ALA A 93 -10.31 0.41 15.94
C ALA A 93 -11.48 1.29 15.49
N THR A 94 -11.22 2.36 14.72
CA THR A 94 -12.28 3.21 14.14
C THR A 94 -13.20 2.42 13.21
N LEU A 95 -12.65 1.52 12.38
CA LEU A 95 -13.45 0.65 11.52
C LEU A 95 -14.33 -0.31 12.33
N VAL A 96 -13.77 -0.95 13.36
CA VAL A 96 -14.52 -1.89 14.21
C VAL A 96 -15.66 -1.19 14.96
N LEU A 97 -15.40 -0.01 15.54
CA LEU A 97 -16.44 0.80 16.18
C LEU A 97 -17.52 1.24 15.20
N GLY A 98 -17.13 1.62 13.97
CA GLY A 98 -18.08 1.96 12.91
C GLY A 98 -19.00 0.79 12.53
N PHE A 99 -18.44 -0.39 12.29
CA PHE A 99 -19.23 -1.59 11.97
C PHE A 99 -20.08 -2.06 13.16
N GLY A 100 -19.57 -2.02 14.38
CA GLY A 100 -20.32 -2.36 15.59
C GLY A 100 -21.50 -1.42 15.83
N GLY A 101 -21.29 -0.11 15.63
CA GLY A 101 -22.36 0.89 15.70
C GLY A 101 -23.44 0.68 14.64
N ILE A 102 -23.05 0.41 13.39
CA ILE A 102 -23.99 0.12 12.30
C ILE A 102 -24.78 -1.16 12.57
N TYR A 103 -24.12 -2.23 13.06
CA TYR A 103 -24.81 -3.46 13.45
C TYR A 103 -25.84 -3.20 14.55
N HIS A 104 -25.46 -2.44 15.59
CA HIS A 104 -26.38 -2.09 16.67
C HIS A 104 -27.53 -1.16 16.23
N ALA A 105 -27.34 -0.37 15.18
CA ALA A 105 -28.35 0.56 14.67
C ALA A 105 -29.30 -0.05 13.63
N LEU A 106 -28.86 -1.04 12.84
CA LEU A 106 -29.64 -1.56 11.70
C LEU A 106 -30.08 -3.01 11.85
N LEU A 107 -29.33 -3.84 12.57
CA LEU A 107 -29.53 -5.29 12.61
C LEU A 107 -29.82 -5.82 14.02
N ARG A 108 -29.83 -4.95 15.03
CA ARG A 108 -30.18 -5.30 16.41
C ARG A 108 -31.71 -5.34 16.58
N PRO A 109 -32.26 -6.33 17.30
CA PRO A 109 -33.64 -6.30 17.76
C PRO A 109 -33.90 -5.02 18.57
N GLU A 110 -35.03 -4.33 18.31
CA GLU A 110 -35.37 -3.07 18.97
C GLU A 110 -35.59 -3.24 20.49
N THR A 111 -35.93 -4.45 20.94
CA THR A 111 -36.11 -4.82 22.34
C THR A 111 -35.19 -6.00 22.69
N LEU A 112 -34.40 -5.86 23.77
CA LEU A 112 -33.47 -6.91 24.23
C LEU A 112 -34.09 -7.87 25.24
N GLU A 113 -35.23 -7.47 25.81
CA GLU A 113 -35.93 -8.15 26.90
C GLU A 113 -36.42 -9.54 26.47
N GLU A 114 -36.81 -9.71 25.21
CA GLU A 114 -37.34 -10.99 24.71
C GLU A 114 -36.23 -12.01 24.38
N SER A 115 -35.00 -11.53 24.14
CA SER A 115 -33.89 -12.37 23.65
C SER A 115 -32.83 -12.67 24.71
N PHE A 116 -32.63 -11.79 25.70
CA PHE A 116 -31.54 -11.93 26.67
C PHE A 116 -31.95 -11.44 28.08
N PRO A 117 -32.33 -12.35 29.00
CA PRO A 117 -32.75 -12.00 30.37
C PRO A 117 -31.63 -11.40 31.26
N LEU A 118 -30.40 -11.28 30.75
CA LEU A 118 -29.28 -10.63 31.43
C LEU A 118 -29.34 -9.10 31.38
N PHE A 119 -30.02 -8.54 30.37
CA PHE A 119 -30.10 -7.08 30.15
C PHE A 119 -31.40 -6.48 30.70
N ASP A 120 -32.13 -7.24 31.51
CA ASP A 120 -33.34 -6.81 32.19
C ASP A 120 -32.99 -5.70 33.19
N TYR A 121 -33.64 -4.55 33.08
CA TYR A 121 -33.56 -3.51 34.10
C TYR A 121 -34.72 -3.73 35.08
N VAL A 122 -34.40 -3.93 36.36
CA VAL A 122 -35.34 -3.72 37.46
C VAL A 122 -35.63 -2.22 37.59
#